data_AF-A0A8H4KH20-F1
#
_entry.id   AF-A0A8H4KH20-F1
#
_cell.length_a   1.000
_cell.length_b   1.000
_cell.length_c   1.000
_cell.angle_alpha   90.00
_cell.angle_beta   90.00
_cell.angle_gamma   90.00
#
_symmetry.space_group_name_H-M   'P 1'
#
loop_
_entity.id
_entity.type
_entity.pdbx_description
1 polymer ?
#
loop_
_entity_poly.entity_id
_entity_poly.type
_entity_poly.pdbx_seq_one_letter_code
_entity_poly.pdbx_strand_id
1 'polypeptide(L)'
;MLTDENKGAFEPVDKEAIQKLITELEGKLDALYKRSDELNKGIVESKDALEKVREKRVKLLKERLDKILQQWNIGALTSNHHPPGQNQNQSQSQGQGSTQNQTGNGVPGQFGLPW
;
A
#
# COMPACT_ATOMS: atom_id res chain seq x y z
N MET A 1 55.56 43.40 40.22
CA MET A 1 54.14 43.65 39.89
C MET A 1 53.64 42.38 39.23
N LEU A 2 53.04 41.48 40.00
CA LEU A 2 52.45 40.23 39.49
C LEU A 2 51.03 40.57 39.06
N THR A 3 50.75 40.49 37.76
CA THR A 3 49.40 40.66 37.22
C THR A 3 48.60 39.41 37.55
N ASP A 4 47.55 39.60 38.35
CA ASP A 4 46.63 38.57 38.82
C ASP A 4 46.10 37.69 37.69
N GLU A 5 46.09 36.40 37.99
CA GLU A 5 45.51 35.34 37.19
C GLU A 5 44.01 35.64 36.99
N ASN A 6 43.62 35.86 35.74
CA ASN A 6 42.21 35.88 35.34
C ASN A 6 41.65 34.44 35.44
N LYS A 7 41.33 34.01 36.65
CA LYS A 7 40.55 32.80 36.90
C LYS A 7 39.13 33.07 36.44
N GLY A 8 38.81 32.58 35.24
CA GLY A 8 37.48 32.66 34.66
C GLY A 8 36.42 32.24 35.66
N ALA A 9 35.59 33.21 36.07
CA ALA A 9 34.41 32.95 36.85
C ALA A 9 33.42 32.17 35.96
N PHE A 10 33.36 30.85 36.16
CA PHE A 10 32.21 30.09 35.69
C PHE A 10 31.01 30.46 36.56
N GLU A 11 29.91 30.86 35.92
CA GLU A 11 28.63 31.03 36.60
C GLU A 11 28.28 29.76 37.39
N PRO A 12 27.77 29.88 38.62
CA PRO A 12 27.31 28.72 39.36
C PRO A 12 26.14 28.09 38.62
N VAL A 13 26.34 26.85 38.18
CA VAL A 13 25.29 26.06 37.52
C VAL A 13 24.15 25.79 38.52
N ASP A 14 22.94 26.20 38.17
CA ASP A 14 21.73 25.94 38.94
C ASP A 14 21.36 24.45 38.85
N LYS A 15 21.76 23.70 39.87
CA LYS A 15 21.52 22.25 39.96
C LYS A 15 20.03 21.90 40.08
N GLU A 16 19.22 22.77 40.68
CA GLU A 16 17.78 22.55 40.84
C GLU A 16 17.06 22.72 39.50
N ALA A 17 17.43 23.73 38.72
CA ALA A 17 16.94 23.90 37.36
C ALA A 17 17.29 22.71 36.47
N ILE A 18 18.52 22.18 36.57
CA ILE A 18 18.94 20.97 35.85
C ILE A 18 18.12 19.76 36.26
N GLN A 19 17.93 19.54 37.57
CA GLN A 19 17.18 18.39 38.05
C GLN A 19 15.72 18.43 37.59
N LYS A 20 15.10 19.61 37.59
CA LYS A 20 13.74 19.82 37.08
C LYS A 20 13.65 19.51 35.58
N LEU A 21 14.63 19.97 34.79
CA LEU A 21 14.70 19.68 33.36
C LEU A 21 14.84 18.17 33.10
N ILE A 22 15.68 17.47 33.86
CA ILE A 22 15.83 16.01 33.76
C ILE A 22 14.49 15.32 34.00
N THR A 23 13.78 15.67 35.08
CA THR A 23 12.48 15.07 35.41
C THR A 23 11.44 15.35 34.32
N GLU A 24 11.43 16.56 33.75
CA GLU A 24 10.53 16.90 32.65
C GLU A 24 10.84 16.09 31.38
N LEU A 25 12.13 15.90 31.06
CA LEU A 25 12.55 15.12 29.91
C LEU A 25 12.24 13.64 30.06
N GLU A 26 12.42 13.08 31.25
CA GLU A 26 12.02 11.69 31.59
C GLU A 26 10.51 11.51 31.40
N GLY A 27 9.69 12.43 31.92
CA GLY A 27 8.24 12.39 31.71
C GLY A 27 7.82 12.50 30.25
N LYS A 28 8.51 13.34 29.46
CA LYS A 28 8.28 13.45 28.01
C LYS A 28 8.69 12.17 27.27
N LEU A 29 9.77 11.52 27.70
CA LEU A 29 10.24 10.27 27.11
C LEU A 29 9.22 9.14 27.34
N ASP A 30 8.70 9.02 28.56
CA ASP A 30 7.65 8.04 28.90
C ASP A 30 6.37 8.28 28.09
N ALA A 31 5.95 9.55 27.96
CA ALA A 31 4.80 9.92 27.14
C ALA A 31 5.01 9.57 25.66
N LEU A 32 6.24 9.74 25.14
CA LEU A 32 6.58 9.40 23.76
C LEU A 32 6.55 7.89 23.53
N TYR A 33 7.08 7.08 24.46
CA TYR A 33 6.98 5.62 24.38
C TYR A 33 5.53 5.14 24.39
N LYS A 34 4.72 5.65 25.32
CA LYS A 34 3.30 5.31 25.37
C LYS A 34 2.56 5.66 24.08
N ARG A 35 2.83 6.85 23.52
CA ARG A 35 2.25 7.27 22.24
C ARG A 35 2.71 6.40 21.07
N SER A 36 3.97 5.96 21.08
CA SER A 36 4.51 5.02 20.09
C SER A 36 3.77 3.69 20.13
N ASP A 37 3.50 3.15 21.32
CA ASP A 37 2.77 1.89 21.49
C ASP A 37 1.31 2.00 21.02
N GLU A 38 0.63 3.09 21.37
CA GLU A 38 -0.74 3.37 20.93
C GLU A 38 -0.82 3.49 19.40
N LEU A 39 0.15 4.16 18.78
CA LEU A 39 0.21 4.30 17.32
C LEU A 39 0.46 2.96 16.63
N ASN A 40 1.39 2.15 17.14
CA ASN A 40 1.64 0.81 16.60
C ASN A 40 0.41 -0.09 16.71
N LYS A 41 -0.28 -0.06 17.85
CA LYS A 41 -1.55 -0.76 18.03
C LYS A 41 -2.59 -0.32 16.98
N GLY A 42 -2.76 0.98 16.80
CA GLY A 42 -3.70 1.53 15.80
C GLY A 42 -3.36 1.12 14.36
N ILE A 43 -2.07 1.04 14.00
CA ILE A 43 -1.63 0.56 12.68
C ILE A 43 -2.03 -0.90 12.46
N VAL A 44 -1.77 -1.76 13.44
CA VAL A 44 -2.11 -3.19 13.36
C VAL A 44 -3.63 -3.38 13.25
N GLU A 45 -4.41 -2.71 14.08
CA GLU A 45 -5.87 -2.79 14.05
C GLU A 45 -6.45 -2.27 12.73
N SER A 46 -5.90 -1.18 12.18
CA SER A 46 -6.29 -0.64 10.88
C SER A 46 -5.99 -1.61 9.73
N LYS A 47 -4.80 -2.25 9.75
CA LYS A 47 -4.43 -3.28 8.78
C LYS A 47 -5.42 -4.44 8.79
N ASP A 48 -5.80 -4.93 9.97
CA ASP A 48 -6.75 -6.03 10.12
C ASP A 48 -8.16 -5.64 9.62
N ALA A 49 -8.58 -4.40 9.89
CA ALA A 49 -9.85 -3.88 9.37
C ALA A 49 -9.85 -3.80 7.84
N LEU A 50 -8.73 -3.34 7.25
CA LEU A 50 -8.59 -3.24 5.81
C LEU A 50 -8.61 -4.62 5.13
N GLU A 51 -7.95 -5.62 5.71
CA GLU A 51 -7.98 -6.99 5.18
C GLU A 51 -9.40 -7.56 5.21
N LYS A 52 -10.15 -7.36 6.30
CA LYS A 52 -11.57 -7.78 6.37
C LYS A 52 -12.44 -7.11 5.31
N VAL A 53 -12.22 -5.82 5.03
CA VAL A 53 -12.94 -5.11 3.95
C VAL A 53 -12.58 -5.68 2.59
N ARG A 54 -11.28 -5.94 2.36
CA ARG A 54 -10.77 -6.56 1.13
C ARG A 54 -11.40 -7.93 0.90
N GLU A 55 -11.38 -8.81 1.89
CA GLU A 55 -11.99 -10.15 1.82
C GLU A 55 -13.47 -10.08 1.47
N LYS A 56 -14.23 -9.22 2.14
CA LYS A 56 -15.66 -9.01 1.85
C LYS A 56 -15.89 -8.56 0.41
N ARG A 57 -15.09 -7.59 -0.07
CA ARG A 57 -15.21 -7.08 -1.44
C ARG A 57 -14.84 -8.13 -2.47
N VAL A 58 -13.78 -8.91 -2.24
CA VAL A 58 -13.39 -10.01 -3.13
C VAL A 58 -14.49 -11.07 -3.21
N LYS A 59 -15.06 -11.46 -2.07
CA LYS A 59 -16.17 -12.42 -2.03
C LYS A 59 -17.37 -11.92 -2.84
N LEU A 60 -17.79 -10.67 -2.63
CA LEU A 60 -18.89 -10.06 -3.36
C LEU A 60 -18.62 -10.00 -4.87
N LEU A 61 -17.40 -9.66 -5.28
CA LEU A 61 -17.02 -9.61 -6.69
C LEU A 61 -17.05 -11.00 -7.33
N LYS A 62 -16.55 -12.02 -6.64
CA LYS A 62 -16.63 -13.41 -7.10
C LYS A 62 -18.08 -13.86 -7.28
N GLU A 63 -18.92 -13.64 -6.28
CA GLU A 63 -20.35 -13.99 -6.38
C GLU A 63 -21.07 -13.26 -7.54
N ARG A 64 -20.71 -12.01 -7.79
CA ARG A 64 -21.26 -11.25 -8.93
C ARG A 64 -20.77 -11.80 -10.28
N LEU A 65 -19.48 -12.11 -10.38
CA LEU A 65 -18.90 -12.71 -11.58
C LEU A 65 -19.54 -14.08 -11.87
N ASP A 66 -19.70 -14.92 -10.85
CA ASP A 66 -20.34 -16.23 -11.00
C ASP A 66 -21.78 -16.11 -11.53
N LYS A 67 -22.55 -15.15 -11.01
CA LYS A 67 -23.92 -14.87 -11.52
C LYS A 67 -23.91 -14.41 -12.97
N ILE A 68 -22.98 -13.54 -13.36
CA ILE A 68 -22.86 -13.07 -14.74
C ILE A 68 -22.54 -14.24 -15.67
N LEU A 69 -21.60 -15.11 -15.29
CA LEU A 69 -21.22 -16.29 -16.08
C LEU A 69 -22.39 -17.25 -16.26
N GLN A 70 -23.14 -17.51 -15.18
CA GLN A 70 -24.37 -18.31 -15.24
C GLN A 70 -25.44 -17.69 -16.15
N GLN A 71 -25.66 -16.37 -16.06
CA GLN A 71 -26.65 -15.66 -16.85
C GLN A 71 -26.30 -15.60 -18.34
N TRP A 72 -25.02 -15.45 -18.68
CA TRP A 72 -24.57 -15.32 -20.07
C TRP A 72 -24.24 -16.67 -20.73
N ASN A 73 -24.38 -17.79 -20.00
CA ASN A 73 -23.93 -19.12 -20.42
C ASN A 73 -22.46 -19.12 -20.90
N ILE A 74 -21.66 -18.21 -20.34
CA ILE A 74 -20.21 -18.13 -20.60
C ILE A 74 -19.60 -19.13 -19.62
N GLY A 75 -18.96 -20.17 -20.14
CA GLY A 75 -18.22 -21.14 -19.32
C GLY A 75 -17.23 -20.45 -18.38
N ALA A 76 -16.84 -21.14 -17.29
CA ALA A 76 -15.97 -20.59 -16.26
C ALA A 76 -14.76 -19.84 -16.86
N LEU A 77 -14.54 -18.59 -16.44
CA LEU A 77 -13.36 -17.82 -16.82
C LEU A 77 -12.14 -18.48 -16.17
N THR A 78 -11.57 -19.48 -16.86
CA THR A 78 -10.32 -20.10 -16.46
C THR A 78 -9.23 -19.02 -16.53
N SER A 79 -8.61 -18.75 -15.39
CA SER A 79 -7.53 -17.77 -15.30
C SER A 79 -6.32 -18.28 -16.09
N ASN A 80 -6.20 -17.86 -17.34
CA ASN A 80 -4.97 -18.04 -18.13
C ASN A 80 -3.95 -16.96 -17.73
N HIS A 81 -3.56 -16.92 -16.44
CA HIS A 81 -2.32 -16.25 -16.06
C HIS A 81 -1.16 -17.19 -16.38
N HIS A 82 -0.79 -17.27 -17.66
CA HIS A 82 0.58 -17.67 -17.98
C HIS A 82 1.50 -16.53 -17.53
N PRO A 83 2.54 -16.81 -16.72
CA PRO A 83 3.56 -15.81 -16.44
C PRO A 83 4.17 -15.36 -17.78
N PRO A 84 4.37 -14.05 -18.01
CA PRO A 84 5.07 -13.55 -19.18
C PRO A 84 6.54 -13.95 -19.04
N GLY A 85 6.89 -15.13 -19.51
CA GLY A 85 8.24 -15.68 -19.34
C GLY A 85 8.50 -17.01 -20.06
N GLN A 86 7.47 -17.76 -20.43
CA GLN A 86 7.65 -18.93 -21.30
C GLN A 86 7.45 -18.55 -22.76
N ASN A 87 8.46 -17.86 -23.28
CA ASN A 87 8.73 -17.77 -24.70
C ASN A 87 9.16 -19.18 -25.15
N GLN A 88 8.20 -20.09 -25.38
CA GLN A 88 8.48 -21.37 -26.02
C GLN A 88 8.72 -21.10 -27.50
N ASN A 89 9.99 -20.83 -27.78
CA ASN A 89 10.56 -20.86 -29.11
C ASN A 89 10.45 -22.30 -29.63
N GLN A 90 9.37 -22.62 -30.37
CA GLN A 90 9.29 -23.79 -31.22
C GLN A 90 8.99 -23.33 -32.65
N SER A 91 10.06 -22.98 -33.36
CA SER A 91 10.09 -23.03 -34.82
C SER A 91 9.90 -24.46 -35.29
N GLN A 92 8.85 -24.73 -36.07
CA GLN A 92 8.90 -25.38 -37.40
C GLN A 92 7.53 -25.95 -37.80
N SER A 93 6.90 -25.37 -38.82
CA SER A 93 6.63 -26.06 -40.09
C SER A 93 5.84 -25.14 -41.04
N GLN A 94 6.28 -25.12 -42.29
CA GLN A 94 5.72 -24.42 -43.43
C GLN A 94 4.27 -24.80 -43.73
N GLY A 95 3.51 -23.85 -44.29
CA GLY A 95 2.23 -24.09 -44.96
C GLY A 95 1.60 -22.81 -45.48
N GLN A 96 1.72 -22.57 -46.79
CA GLN A 96 1.02 -21.53 -47.55
C GLN A 96 -0.51 -21.58 -47.35
N GLY A 97 -1.17 -20.43 -47.29
CA GLY A 97 -2.62 -20.32 -47.42
C GLY A 97 -3.14 -18.88 -47.28
N SER A 98 -3.34 -18.21 -48.42
CA SER A 98 -4.10 -16.96 -48.53
C SER A 98 -5.52 -17.11 -48.01
N THR A 99 -6.02 -16.21 -47.16
CA THR A 99 -7.35 -15.61 -47.37
C THR A 99 -7.51 -14.27 -46.64
N GLN A 100 -7.81 -13.27 -47.46
CA GLN A 100 -8.25 -11.92 -47.17
C GLN A 100 -9.70 -11.93 -46.68
N ASN A 101 -10.02 -11.15 -45.63
CA ASN A 101 -11.30 -10.43 -45.58
C ASN A 101 -11.25 -9.23 -44.62
N GLN A 102 -11.36 -8.04 -45.22
CA GLN A 102 -11.71 -6.78 -44.59
C GLN A 102 -13.24 -6.59 -44.68
N THR A 103 -13.88 -6.23 -43.58
CA THR A 103 -15.20 -5.54 -43.52
C THR A 103 -15.28 -5.01 -42.08
N GLY A 104 -15.54 -3.76 -41.73
CA GLY A 104 -16.18 -2.61 -42.37
C GLY A 104 -17.03 -1.94 -41.27
N ASN A 105 -16.79 -0.66 -41.00
CA ASN A 105 -17.37 0.19 -39.94
C ASN A 105 -18.90 0.08 -39.72
N GLY A 106 -19.36 0.28 -38.48
CA GLY A 106 -20.74 0.72 -38.20
C GLY A 106 -21.15 0.89 -36.73
N VAL A 107 -21.34 2.15 -36.32
CA VAL A 107 -22.14 2.69 -35.19
C VAL A 107 -21.44 2.95 -33.83
N PRO A 108 -21.36 4.24 -33.38
CA PRO A 108 -20.96 4.62 -32.02
C PRO A 108 -22.17 4.58 -31.08
N GLY A 109 -22.25 3.55 -30.23
CA GLY A 109 -23.25 3.42 -29.17
C GLY A 109 -22.82 4.18 -27.91
N GLN A 110 -23.44 5.33 -27.71
CA GLN A 110 -23.47 6.19 -26.54
C GLN A 110 -23.65 5.40 -25.22
N PHE A 111 -22.57 5.18 -24.46
CA PHE A 111 -22.66 4.75 -23.05
C PHE A 111 -22.95 5.97 -22.17
N GLY A 112 -24.23 6.33 -22.07
CA GLY A 112 -24.72 7.16 -20.97
C GLY A 112 -24.93 6.30 -19.74
N LEU A 113 -24.06 6.44 -18.73
CA LEU A 113 -24.35 5.99 -17.37
C LEU A 113 -24.57 7.24 -16.50
N PRO A 114 -25.67 7.32 -15.73
CA PRO A 114 -25.75 8.28 -14.64
C PRO A 114 -24.84 7.80 -13.50
N TRP A 115 -23.85 8.62 -13.16
CA TRP A 115 -23.27 8.68 -11.82
C TRP A 115 -23.88 9.85 -11.09
#